data_AF-A0A150XKZ5-F1
#
_entry.id   AF-A0A150XKZ5-F1
#
_cell.length_a   1.000
_cell.length_b   1.000
_cell.length_c   1.000
_cell.angle_alpha   90.00
_cell.angle_beta   90.00
_cell.angle_gamma   90.00
#
_symmetry.space_group_name_H-M   'P 1'
#
loop_
_entity.id
_entity.type
_entity.pdbx_description
1 polymer ?
#
loop_
_entity_poly.entity_id
_entity_poly.type
_entity_poly.pdbx_seq_one_letter_code
_entity_poly.pdbx_strand_id
1 'polypeptide(L)'
;MKWIIKYTTGLILAFALTFPVNAQQIDGEAIFNGYCMACHTIGSGNLVGPDLKGVNSRYEKDWLLNFIKSSQTMVANGDERAVKVFNQFSNIPMPDQPLSDDEVKALLAFIEVRTTALDEEEKVASQVAEPGENTPDNPGSALATSKDPFQPFMWVIFGLFFIIITLLVTFIMALLHLKKII
;
A
#
# COMPACT_ATOMS: atom_id res chain seq x y z
N MET A 1 31.68 41.93 -18.64
CA MET A 1 31.91 40.74 -17.78
C MET A 1 31.04 40.66 -16.51
N LYS A 2 30.55 41.76 -15.93
CA LYS A 2 29.72 41.74 -14.69
C LYS A 2 28.24 41.41 -14.89
N TRP A 3 27.73 41.41 -16.13
CA TRP A 3 26.32 41.13 -16.44
C TRP A 3 26.01 39.63 -16.43
N ILE A 4 26.90 38.79 -16.96
CA ILE A 4 26.73 37.32 -17.05
C ILE A 4 26.58 36.66 -15.67
N ILE A 5 27.29 37.18 -14.65
CA ILE A 5 27.27 36.66 -13.27
C ILE A 5 25.90 36.85 -12.60
N LYS A 6 25.10 37.86 -13.01
CA LYS A 6 23.77 38.12 -12.45
C LYS A 6 22.68 37.19 -12.99
N TYR A 7 22.83 36.67 -14.21
CA TYR A 7 21.83 35.80 -14.84
C TYR A 7 22.12 34.32 -14.57
N THR A 8 23.39 33.94 -14.39
CA THR A 8 23.75 32.57 -14.00
C THR A 8 23.36 32.25 -12.56
N THR A 9 23.40 33.23 -11.64
CA THR A 9 22.92 33.06 -10.25
C THR A 9 21.40 32.98 -10.15
N GLY A 10 20.65 33.69 -11.01
CA GLY A 10 19.19 33.60 -11.06
C GLY A 10 18.65 32.30 -11.67
N LEU A 11 19.34 31.75 -12.69
CA LEU A 11 18.90 30.55 -13.40
C LEU A 11 19.07 29.26 -12.57
N ILE A 12 20.11 29.19 -11.73
CA ILE A 12 20.36 28.02 -10.85
C ILE A 12 19.30 27.93 -9.73
N LEU A 13 18.83 29.07 -9.21
CA LEU A 13 17.77 29.09 -8.19
C LEU A 13 16.40 28.71 -8.75
N ALA A 14 16.12 29.03 -10.02
CA ALA A 14 14.87 28.66 -10.69
C ALA A 14 14.81 27.17 -11.06
N PHE A 15 15.96 26.53 -11.35
CA PHE A 15 16.02 25.11 -11.72
C PHE A 15 15.89 24.16 -10.51
N ALA A 16 16.25 24.61 -9.30
CA ALA A 16 16.09 23.82 -8.08
C ALA A 16 14.62 23.58 -7.65
N LEU A 17 13.68 24.40 -8.13
CA LEU A 17 12.26 24.32 -7.80
C LEU A 17 11.46 23.34 -8.68
N THR A 18 12.07 22.80 -9.74
CA THR A 18 11.39 21.88 -10.68
C THR A 18 11.74 20.42 -10.47
N PHE A 19 12.61 20.09 -9.51
CA PHE A 19 12.87 18.69 -9.15
C PHE A 19 11.80 18.21 -8.18
N PRO A 20 10.92 17.27 -8.58
CA PRO A 20 10.03 16.64 -7.63
C PRO A 20 10.90 15.90 -6.60
N VAL A 21 10.85 16.36 -5.35
CA VAL A 21 11.32 15.55 -4.22
C VAL A 21 10.36 14.37 -4.15
N ASN A 22 10.77 13.24 -4.74
CA ASN A 22 10.12 11.97 -4.47
C ASN A 22 10.45 11.63 -3.02
N ALA A 23 9.55 11.97 -2.10
CA ALA A 23 9.57 11.41 -0.76
C ALA A 23 9.44 9.89 -0.94
N GLN A 24 10.50 9.16 -0.66
CA GLN A 24 10.46 7.71 -0.71
C GLN A 24 9.46 7.23 0.35
N GLN A 25 8.33 6.70 -0.11
CA GLN A 25 7.30 6.17 0.78
C GLN A 25 7.85 4.93 1.47
N ILE A 26 7.82 4.92 2.81
CA ILE A 26 8.22 3.77 3.61
C ILE A 26 7.16 2.67 3.44
N ASP A 27 7.61 1.47 3.08
CA ASP A 27 6.75 0.33 2.83
C ASP A 27 6.42 -0.41 4.14
N GLY A 28 5.26 -0.11 4.72
CA GLY A 28 4.78 -0.75 5.94
C GLY A 28 4.47 -2.25 5.79
N GLU A 29 4.12 -2.71 4.59
CA GLU A 29 3.87 -4.12 4.32
C GLU A 29 5.19 -4.92 4.36
N ALA A 30 6.24 -4.39 3.72
CA ALA A 30 7.57 -4.98 3.78
C ALA A 30 8.09 -5.08 5.23
N ILE A 31 7.84 -4.05 6.05
CA ILE A 31 8.21 -4.07 7.48
C ILE A 31 7.42 -5.15 8.23
N PHE A 32 6.10 -5.23 8.05
CA PHE A 32 5.29 -6.26 8.70
C PHE A 32 5.79 -7.67 8.33
N ASN A 33 6.09 -7.89 7.05
CA ASN A 33 6.55 -9.17 6.55
C ASN A 33 7.94 -9.54 7.09
N GLY A 34 8.83 -8.56 7.26
CA GLY A 34 10.18 -8.77 7.75
C GLY A 34 10.29 -8.96 9.27
N TYR A 35 9.46 -8.27 10.06
CA TYR A 35 9.63 -8.17 11.50
C TYR A 35 8.47 -8.74 12.34
N CYS A 36 7.26 -8.79 11.80
CA CYS A 36 6.05 -9.03 12.61
C CYS A 36 5.36 -10.36 12.27
N MET A 37 5.33 -10.75 10.99
CA MET A 37 4.53 -11.89 10.50
C MET A 37 4.90 -13.22 11.17
N ALA A 38 6.14 -13.37 11.62
CA ALA A 38 6.58 -14.60 12.30
C ALA A 38 5.81 -14.89 13.60
N CYS A 39 5.29 -13.85 14.26
CA CYS A 39 4.66 -13.96 15.57
C CYS A 39 3.22 -13.43 15.60
N HIS A 40 2.84 -12.60 14.64
CA HIS A 40 1.55 -11.90 14.62
C HIS A 40 0.79 -12.17 13.33
N THR A 41 -0.54 -12.15 13.44
CA THR A 41 -1.44 -12.14 12.29
C THR A 41 -2.29 -10.87 12.28
N ILE A 42 -2.98 -10.63 11.16
CA ILE A 42 -3.96 -9.56 11.02
C ILE A 42 -5.28 -10.20 10.60
N GLY A 43 -6.16 -10.45 11.56
CA GLY A 43 -7.48 -11.02 11.36
C GLY A 43 -7.54 -12.55 11.31
N SER A 44 -6.42 -13.24 11.52
CA SER A 44 -6.37 -14.70 11.57
C SER A 44 -6.25 -15.24 12.99
N GLY A 45 -6.31 -14.36 13.99
CA GLY A 45 -6.28 -14.71 15.40
C GLY A 45 -4.89 -14.70 16.00
N ASN A 46 -4.83 -15.10 17.26
CA ASN A 46 -3.58 -15.12 18.02
C ASN A 46 -2.64 -16.21 17.50
N LEU A 47 -1.33 -15.91 17.51
CA LEU A 47 -0.28 -16.86 17.16
C LEU A 47 0.70 -16.99 18.33
N VAL A 48 1.90 -16.42 18.22
CA VAL A 48 2.83 -16.27 19.34
C VAL A 48 2.48 -15.01 20.13
N GLY A 49 2.15 -13.94 19.40
CA GLY A 49 1.59 -12.71 19.94
C GLY A 49 0.09 -12.55 19.60
N PRO A 50 -0.53 -11.46 20.11
CA PRO A 50 -1.93 -11.14 19.82
C PRO A 50 -2.19 -10.85 18.34
N ASP A 51 -3.41 -11.07 17.90
CA ASP A 51 -3.89 -10.58 16.62
C ASP A 51 -3.85 -9.03 16.55
N LEU A 52 -3.42 -8.50 15.41
CA LEU A 52 -3.25 -7.05 15.20
C LEU A 52 -4.43 -6.38 14.50
N LYS A 53 -5.48 -7.11 14.06
CA LYS A 53 -6.68 -6.49 13.46
C LYS A 53 -7.26 -5.49 14.45
N GLY A 54 -7.40 -4.23 14.06
CA GLY A 54 -7.95 -3.15 14.90
C GLY A 54 -7.04 -2.67 16.05
N VAL A 55 -5.74 -2.98 16.03
CA VAL A 55 -4.81 -2.57 17.10
C VAL A 55 -4.75 -1.05 17.30
N ASN A 56 -4.87 -0.28 16.22
CA ASN A 56 -4.85 1.19 16.25
C ASN A 56 -6.07 1.80 16.94
N SER A 57 -7.17 1.05 17.04
CA SER A 57 -8.35 1.46 17.80
C SER A 57 -8.27 1.05 19.27
N ARG A 58 -7.42 0.06 19.61
CA ARG A 58 -7.25 -0.43 20.99
C ARG A 58 -6.28 0.40 21.82
N TYR A 59 -5.30 1.02 21.17
CA TYR A 59 -4.20 1.73 21.85
C TYR A 59 -3.88 3.05 21.15
N GLU A 60 -3.40 4.01 21.93
CA GLU A 60 -2.97 5.30 21.39
C GLU A 60 -1.68 5.13 20.57
N LYS A 61 -1.54 5.96 19.53
CA LYS A 61 -0.39 5.89 18.59
C LYS A 61 0.96 5.99 19.30
N ASP A 62 1.10 6.88 20.28
CA ASP A 62 2.34 7.07 21.02
C ASP A 62 2.65 5.87 21.93
N TRP A 63 1.61 5.21 22.46
CA TRP A 63 1.79 3.98 23.23
C TRP A 63 2.26 2.85 22.32
N LEU A 64 1.65 2.70 21.14
CA LEU A 64 2.06 1.71 20.14
C LEU A 64 3.49 1.94 19.64
N LEU A 65 3.88 3.19 19.41
CA LEU A 65 5.25 3.56 19.06
C LEU A 65 6.26 3.05 20.10
N ASN A 66 6.01 3.31 21.38
CA ASN A 66 6.89 2.86 22.45
C ASN A 66 6.88 1.35 22.61
N PHE A 67 5.70 0.73 22.54
CA PHE A 67 5.54 -0.71 22.75
C PHE A 67 6.19 -1.54 21.64
N ILE A 68 6.04 -1.13 20.39
CA ILE A 68 6.66 -1.81 19.23
C ILE A 68 8.18 -1.69 19.29
N LYS A 69 8.72 -0.54 19.71
CA LYS A 69 10.17 -0.33 19.80
C LYS A 69 10.79 -1.09 20.97
N SER A 70 10.15 -1.06 22.14
CA SER A 70 10.62 -1.82 23.31
C SER A 70 9.52 -2.16 24.30
N SER A 71 8.82 -3.27 24.05
CA SER A 71 7.76 -3.78 24.93
C SER A 71 8.30 -4.12 26.33
N GLN A 72 9.51 -4.68 26.41
CA GLN A 72 10.10 -5.13 27.66
C GLN A 72 10.47 -3.97 28.58
N THR A 73 10.89 -2.84 28.02
CA THR A 73 11.11 -1.62 28.79
C THR A 73 9.80 -1.13 29.42
N MET A 74 8.68 -1.20 28.71
CA MET A 74 7.38 -0.81 29.25
C MET A 74 6.89 -1.77 30.35
N VAL A 75 7.10 -3.07 30.17
CA VAL A 75 6.82 -4.09 31.20
C VAL A 75 7.66 -3.83 32.45
N ALA A 76 8.97 -3.60 32.29
CA ALA A 76 9.89 -3.33 33.39
C ALA A 76 9.56 -2.03 34.15
N ASN A 77 9.08 -1.01 33.44
CA ASN A 77 8.61 0.25 34.02
C ASN A 77 7.22 0.14 34.67
N GLY A 78 6.57 -1.02 34.57
CA GLY A 78 5.29 -1.28 35.23
C GLY A 78 4.07 -0.71 34.48
N ASP A 79 4.14 -0.50 33.16
CA ASP A 79 2.94 -0.16 32.37
C ASP A 79 1.93 -1.31 32.48
N GLU A 80 0.80 -1.05 33.13
CA GLU A 80 -0.20 -2.08 33.43
C GLU A 80 -0.74 -2.79 32.18
N ARG A 81 -0.84 -2.06 31.05
CA ARG A 81 -1.33 -2.61 29.79
C ARG A 81 -0.27 -3.51 29.16
N ALA A 82 0.99 -3.11 29.19
CA ALA A 82 2.11 -3.91 28.71
C ALA A 82 2.29 -5.19 29.53
N VAL A 83 2.26 -5.08 30.87
CA VAL A 83 2.34 -6.22 31.81
C VAL A 83 1.19 -7.19 31.56
N LYS A 84 -0.03 -6.67 31.37
CA LYS A 84 -1.20 -7.51 31.09
C LYS A 84 -1.02 -8.32 29.80
N VAL A 85 -0.61 -7.69 28.71
CA VAL A 85 -0.37 -8.39 27.44
C VAL A 85 0.76 -9.42 27.60
N PHE A 86 1.87 -9.06 28.23
CA PHE A 86 2.98 -9.98 28.46
C PHE A 86 2.56 -11.25 29.22
N ASN A 87 1.79 -11.09 30.30
CA ASN A 87 1.28 -12.21 31.09
C ASN A 87 0.27 -13.08 30.31
N GLN A 88 -0.55 -12.46 29.44
CA GLN A 88 -1.53 -13.18 28.61
C GLN A 88 -0.88 -14.06 27.54
N PHE A 89 0.30 -13.70 27.06
CA PHE A 89 1.02 -14.41 26.00
C PHE A 89 2.22 -15.20 26.55
N SER A 90 1.98 -15.94 27.62
CA SER A 90 2.93 -16.89 28.23
C SER A 90 4.25 -16.28 28.71
N ASN A 91 4.29 -14.97 29.00
CA ASN A 91 5.52 -14.26 29.36
C ASN A 91 6.62 -14.38 28.29
N ILE A 92 6.23 -14.57 27.01
CA ILE A 92 7.18 -14.58 25.90
C ILE A 92 7.54 -13.12 25.58
N PRO A 93 8.83 -12.74 25.66
CA PRO A 93 9.22 -11.36 25.39
C PRO A 93 9.11 -11.07 23.90
N MET A 94 8.40 -9.98 23.54
CA MET A 94 8.47 -9.41 22.20
C MET A 94 9.81 -8.67 22.05
N PRO A 95 10.70 -9.10 21.13
CA PRO A 95 12.02 -8.48 20.96
C PRO A 95 11.92 -7.00 20.58
N ASP A 96 12.91 -6.22 20.98
CA ASP A 96 13.05 -4.83 20.56
C ASP A 96 13.22 -4.76 19.04
N GLN A 97 12.47 -3.86 18.41
CA GLN A 97 12.47 -3.71 16.96
C GLN A 97 13.39 -2.56 16.54
N PRO A 98 14.36 -2.77 15.63
CA PRO A 98 15.30 -1.75 15.19
C PRO A 98 14.66 -0.81 14.16
N LEU A 99 13.49 -0.26 14.48
CA LEU A 99 12.68 0.58 13.62
C LEU A 99 12.68 2.03 14.10
N SER A 100 12.76 2.97 13.17
CA SER A 100 12.52 4.39 13.38
C SER A 100 11.03 4.67 13.61
N ASP A 101 10.71 5.84 14.17
CA ASP A 101 9.32 6.22 14.41
C ASP A 101 8.51 6.29 13.12
N ASP A 102 9.12 6.69 12.00
CA ASP A 102 8.43 6.77 10.72
C ASP A 102 8.19 5.39 10.10
N GLU A 103 9.09 4.43 10.31
CA GLU A 103 8.87 3.03 9.96
C GLU A 103 7.74 2.40 10.78
N VAL A 104 7.69 2.66 12.09
CA VAL A 104 6.58 2.18 12.92
C VAL A 104 5.26 2.84 12.51
N LYS A 105 5.25 4.13 12.16
CA LYS A 105 4.04 4.78 11.63
C LYS A 105 3.57 4.16 10.31
N ALA A 106 4.50 3.86 9.40
CA ALA A 106 4.18 3.20 8.13
C ALA A 106 3.61 1.79 8.37
N LEU A 107 4.20 1.04 9.30
CA LEU A 107 3.69 -0.27 9.75
C LEU A 107 2.27 -0.19 10.30
N LEU A 108 2.00 0.75 11.22
CA LEU A 108 0.67 0.94 11.80
C LEU A 108 -0.36 1.35 10.74
N ALA A 109 0.03 2.18 9.77
CA ALA A 109 -0.83 2.56 8.65
C ALA A 109 -1.17 1.35 7.77
N PHE A 110 -0.20 0.47 7.49
CA PHE A 110 -0.45 -0.78 6.78
C PHE A 110 -1.44 -1.68 7.54
N ILE A 111 -1.26 -1.86 8.85
CA ILE A 111 -2.17 -2.66 9.69
C ILE A 111 -3.60 -2.09 9.67
N GLU A 112 -3.77 -0.76 9.66
CA GLU A 112 -5.08 -0.11 9.54
C GLU A 112 -5.78 -0.44 8.22
N VAL A 113 -5.04 -0.30 7.11
CA VAL A 113 -5.56 -0.59 5.78
C VAL A 113 -5.99 -2.05 5.68
N ARG A 114 -5.17 -2.97 6.22
CA ARG A 114 -5.51 -4.39 6.27
C ARG A 114 -6.72 -4.67 7.15
N THR A 115 -6.83 -4.02 8.31
CA THR A 115 -8.01 -4.13 9.18
C THR A 115 -9.28 -3.72 8.45
N THR A 116 -9.25 -2.55 7.79
CA THR A 116 -10.40 -1.99 7.06
C THR A 116 -10.84 -2.92 5.94
N ALA A 117 -9.89 -3.43 5.14
CA ALA A 117 -10.19 -4.38 4.07
C ALA A 117 -10.87 -5.66 4.59
N LEU A 118 -10.39 -6.22 5.70
CA LEU A 118 -10.99 -7.40 6.32
C LEU A 118 -12.40 -7.13 6.86
N ASP A 119 -12.66 -5.94 7.40
CA ASP A 119 -14.00 -5.55 7.85
C ASP A 119 -14.98 -5.38 6.67
N GLU A 120 -14.51 -4.92 5.52
CA GLU A 120 -15.29 -4.85 4.29
C GLU A 120 -15.62 -6.25 3.75
N GLU A 121 -14.62 -7.15 3.71
CA GLU A 121 -14.79 -8.55 3.30
C GLU A 121 -15.81 -9.28 4.19
N GLU A 122 -15.74 -9.08 5.51
CA GLU A 122 -16.66 -9.66 6.49
C GLU A 122 -18.11 -9.16 6.31
N LYS A 123 -18.27 -7.86 6.01
CA LYS A 123 -19.59 -7.27 5.70
C LYS A 123 -20.18 -7.85 4.42
N VAL A 124 -19.38 -8.05 3.38
CA VAL A 124 -19.83 -8.65 2.12
C VAL A 124 -20.21 -10.12 2.35
N ALA A 125 -19.39 -10.89 3.07
CA ALA A 125 -19.68 -12.29 3.39
C ALA A 125 -20.97 -12.45 4.20
N SER A 126 -21.22 -11.55 5.15
CA SER A 126 -22.43 -11.58 5.99
C SER A 126 -23.71 -11.26 5.21
N GLN A 127 -23.61 -10.46 4.13
CA GLN A 127 -24.76 -10.13 3.26
C GLN A 127 -25.15 -11.26 2.31
N VAL A 128 -24.30 -12.28 2.13
CA VAL A 128 -24.55 -13.42 1.23
C VAL A 128 -25.08 -14.65 2.00
N ALA A 129 -25.03 -14.64 3.34
CA ALA A 129 -25.31 -15.81 4.18
C ALA A 129 -26.74 -15.90 4.75
N GLU A 130 -27.64 -14.95 4.49
CA GLU A 130 -29.07 -15.08 4.88
C GLU A 130 -29.95 -15.60 3.72
N PRO A 131 -30.77 -16.65 3.93
CA PRO A 131 -31.83 -17.01 3.00
C PRO A 131 -33.07 -16.15 3.26
N GLY A 132 -33.36 -15.19 2.37
CA GLY A 132 -34.62 -14.45 2.42
C GLY A 132 -34.65 -13.15 1.62
N GLU A 133 -35.01 -13.27 0.34
CA GLU A 133 -35.82 -12.34 -0.46
C GLU A 133 -35.72 -10.84 -0.14
N ASN A 134 -34.89 -10.12 -0.90
CA ASN A 134 -35.16 -8.74 -1.33
C ASN A 134 -34.40 -8.49 -2.65
N THR A 135 -35.12 -8.56 -3.76
CA THR A 135 -34.69 -7.98 -5.04
C THR A 135 -34.91 -6.47 -4.98
N PRO A 136 -33.87 -5.67 -5.26
CA PRO A 136 -34.05 -4.45 -6.03
C PRO A 136 -33.40 -4.67 -7.39
N ASP A 137 -34.25 -4.72 -8.41
CA ASP A 137 -33.87 -4.57 -9.81
C ASP A 137 -32.98 -3.33 -9.98
N ASN A 138 -31.74 -3.51 -10.40
CA ASN A 138 -31.01 -2.45 -11.09
C ASN A 138 -29.97 -3.04 -12.07
N PRO A 139 -30.17 -2.89 -13.40
CA PRO A 139 -29.17 -3.27 -14.38
C PRO A 139 -28.19 -2.09 -14.54
N GLY A 140 -27.17 -2.02 -13.70
CA GLY A 140 -26.18 -0.96 -13.86
C GLY A 140 -25.16 -0.85 -12.75
N SER A 141 -24.23 -1.80 -12.65
CA SER A 141 -22.86 -1.55 -12.15
C SER A 141 -22.02 -2.84 -12.24
N ALA A 142 -21.87 -3.38 -13.45
CA ALA A 142 -20.78 -4.28 -13.76
C ALA A 142 -19.61 -3.46 -14.33
N LEU A 143 -18.93 -2.72 -13.47
CA LEU A 143 -17.54 -2.32 -13.72
C LEU A 143 -16.76 -2.54 -12.44
N ALA A 144 -16.54 -3.83 -12.16
CA ALA A 144 -15.59 -4.29 -11.17
C ALA A 144 -14.25 -3.62 -11.45
N THR A 145 -13.83 -2.75 -10.53
CA THR A 145 -12.42 -2.33 -10.43
C THR A 145 -11.72 -3.38 -9.57
N SER A 146 -11.67 -4.61 -10.05
CA SER A 146 -10.71 -5.58 -9.56
C SER A 146 -9.37 -5.21 -10.18
N LYS A 147 -8.32 -5.07 -9.34
CA LYS A 147 -6.93 -5.07 -9.79
C LYS A 147 -6.64 -6.44 -10.39
N ASP A 148 -7.12 -6.67 -11.61
CA ASP A 148 -6.83 -7.89 -12.33
C ASP A 148 -5.35 -7.83 -12.70
N PRO A 149 -4.53 -8.85 -12.38
CA PRO A 149 -3.12 -8.90 -12.78
C PRO A 149 -2.93 -8.87 -14.32
N PHE A 150 -4.03 -9.00 -15.07
CA PHE A 150 -4.09 -8.91 -16.53
C PHE A 150 -4.24 -7.48 -17.07
N GLN A 151 -4.59 -6.48 -16.25
CA GLN A 151 -4.74 -5.09 -16.71
C GLN A 151 -3.48 -4.52 -17.37
N PRO A 152 -2.26 -4.57 -16.79
CA PRO A 152 -1.07 -4.05 -17.48
C PRO A 152 -0.74 -4.82 -18.76
N PHE A 153 -1.10 -6.11 -18.85
CA PHE A 153 -0.81 -6.95 -20.01
C PHE A 153 -1.72 -6.60 -21.21
N MET A 154 -2.98 -6.25 -20.96
CA MET A 154 -3.91 -5.85 -22.02
C MET A 154 -3.49 -4.54 -22.69
N TRP A 155 -3.01 -3.54 -21.95
CA TRP A 155 -2.53 -2.28 -22.53
C TRP A 155 -1.27 -2.47 -23.41
N VAL A 156 -0.39 -3.41 -23.05
CA VAL A 156 0.77 -3.76 -23.89
C VAL A 156 0.33 -4.43 -25.18
N ILE A 157 -0.63 -5.37 -25.12
CA ILE A 157 -1.18 -6.02 -26.31
C ILE A 157 -1.88 -5.00 -27.22
N PHE A 158 -2.74 -4.13 -26.67
CA PHE A 158 -3.40 -3.08 -27.44
C PHE A 158 -2.41 -2.09 -28.05
N GLY A 159 -1.35 -1.72 -27.33
CA GLY A 159 -0.28 -0.86 -27.83
C GLY A 159 0.48 -1.48 -28.99
N LEU A 160 0.88 -2.76 -28.87
CA LEU A 160 1.55 -3.48 -29.96
C LEU A 160 0.65 -3.63 -31.19
N PHE A 161 -0.65 -3.90 -30.99
CA PHE A 161 -1.61 -4.02 -32.08
C PHE A 161 -1.81 -2.68 -32.82
N PHE A 162 -1.87 -1.57 -32.09
CA PHE A 162 -1.97 -0.22 -32.67
C PHE A 162 -0.72 0.13 -33.50
N ILE A 163 0.48 -0.18 -33.00
CA ILE A 163 1.74 0.02 -33.73
C ILE A 163 1.76 -0.82 -35.03
N ILE A 164 1.34 -2.08 -34.98
CA ILE A 164 1.29 -2.95 -36.15
C ILE A 164 0.29 -2.42 -37.19
N ILE A 165 -0.91 -1.99 -36.77
CA ILE A 165 -1.92 -1.42 -37.66
C ILE A 165 -1.41 -0.15 -38.33
N THR A 166 -0.80 0.76 -37.57
CA THR A 166 -0.26 2.01 -38.13
C THR A 166 0.85 1.78 -39.16
N LEU A 167 1.75 0.82 -38.90
CA LEU A 167 2.77 0.42 -39.86
C LEU A 167 2.17 -0.22 -41.12
N LEU A 168 1.14 -1.05 -40.96
CA LEU A 168 0.47 -1.72 -42.07
C LEU A 168 -0.30 -0.71 -42.94
N VAL A 169 -0.99 0.25 -42.34
CA VAL A 169 -1.71 1.31 -43.07
C VAL A 169 -0.76 2.22 -43.83
N THR A 170 0.34 2.64 -43.21
CA THR A 170 1.37 3.47 -43.88
C THR A 170 2.03 2.73 -45.03
N PHE A 171 2.31 1.44 -44.87
CA PHE A 171 2.82 0.59 -45.95
C PHE A 171 1.82 0.43 -47.10
N ILE A 172 0.55 0.18 -46.83
CA ILE A 172 -0.49 0.11 -47.87
C ILE A 172 -0.61 1.45 -48.61
N MET A 173 -0.61 2.58 -47.89
CA MET A 173 -0.64 3.91 -48.51
C MET A 173 0.58 4.18 -49.39
N ALA A 174 1.77 3.72 -48.98
CA ALA A 174 2.98 3.80 -49.80
C ALA A 174 2.88 2.96 -51.08
N LEU A 175 2.35 1.73 -51.00
CA LEU A 175 2.12 0.87 -52.17
C LEU A 175 1.08 1.47 -53.14
N LEU A 176 0.01 2.06 -52.61
CA LEU A 176 -1.01 2.75 -53.41
C LEU A 176 -0.43 4.00 -54.11
N HIS A 177 0.48 4.72 -53.47
CA HIS A 177 1.18 5.83 -54.08
C HIS A 177 2.16 5.36 -55.18
N LEU A 178 2.90 4.27 -54.95
CA LEU A 178 3.83 3.72 -55.93
C LEU A 178 3.10 3.24 -57.19
N LYS A 179 1.91 2.63 -57.03
CA LYS A 179 1.04 2.22 -58.14
C LYS A 179 0.41 3.40 -58.90
N LYS A 180 0.32 4.59 -58.30
CA LYS A 180 -0.14 5.81 -59.00
C LYS A 180 0.96 6.50 -59.82
N ILE A 181 2.22 6.14 -59.59
CA ILE A 181 3.40 6.75 -60.24
C ILE A 181 3.85 5.95 -61.47
N ILE A 182 3.43 4.68 -61.57
CA ILE A 182 3.66 3.77 -62.72
C ILE A 182 2.43 3.79 -63.61
#